data_AF-A0A1V4A648-F1
#
_entry.id   AF-A0A1V4A648-F1
#
_cell.length_a   1.000
_cell.length_b   1.000
_cell.length_c   1.000
_cell.angle_alpha   90.00
_cell.angle_beta   90.00
_cell.angle_gamma   90.00
#
_symmetry.space_group_name_H-M   'P 1'
#
loop_
_entity.id
_entity.type
_entity.pdbx_description
1 polymer ?
#
loop_
_entity_poly.entity_id
_entity_poly.type
_entity_poly.pdbx_seq_one_letter_code
_entity_poly.pdbx_strand_id
1 'polypeptide(L)'
;MTTHQQSSARRRARARLVSMGLALFATLAAVATPSPAAPSGPSAPAVHKDTAARLVITKGGTAEHPAVHRGGGRTVGGITVEADHVVVEGYRVDRPEAPGIEITGDDITVRDNTVSHPHGGDGDGLRFFGDDLKIQRNTLKGMSNRYGHADCMQTFADDTPPSRRVLIEGNRCEDTDNMCLMAEGPNDGEGDGHGVTSDFTVRNNHCATRKASQALMFEDVRNTTITGNTFPAGPHHAIGLAIGSTGAHVDGNTVSPRITYEVGIDSSSRPGYEGPEPGGAP
;
A
#
# COMPACT_ATOMS: atom_id res chain seq x y z
N MET A 1 42.64 18.46 42.82
CA MET A 1 41.38 18.92 43.44
C MET A 1 40.26 18.62 42.46
N THR A 2 39.23 17.83 42.71
CA THR A 2 38.92 16.88 43.79
C THR A 2 37.87 15.97 43.16
N THR A 3 38.12 14.67 43.23
CA THR A 3 37.24 13.57 42.86
C THR A 3 35.99 13.52 43.76
N HIS A 4 34.86 13.04 43.25
CA HIS A 4 33.94 12.27 44.08
C HIS A 4 33.34 11.06 43.36
N GLN A 5 33.91 9.89 43.70
CA GLN A 5 33.23 8.59 43.75
C GLN A 5 32.10 8.61 44.79
N GLN A 6 31.07 7.78 44.58
CA GLN A 6 30.60 6.71 45.49
C GLN A 6 29.43 5.95 44.80
N SER A 7 29.56 4.65 44.51
CA SER A 7 29.28 3.47 45.38
C SER A 7 27.77 3.27 45.61
N SER A 8 27.14 2.32 44.90
CA SER A 8 26.95 0.90 45.25
C SER A 8 25.85 0.62 46.29
N ALA A 9 24.92 -0.29 45.96
CA ALA A 9 24.51 -1.40 46.85
C ALA A 9 23.37 -2.24 46.25
N ARG A 10 23.65 -3.54 46.11
CA ARG A 10 22.70 -4.62 45.86
C ARG A 10 21.75 -4.81 47.06
N ARG A 11 20.50 -5.21 46.82
CA ARG A 11 19.72 -6.00 47.78
C ARG A 11 18.99 -7.16 47.09
N ARG A 12 19.44 -8.38 47.43
CA ARG A 12 18.67 -9.62 47.35
C ARG A 12 17.85 -9.76 48.64
N ALA A 13 16.60 -10.20 48.54
CA ALA A 13 15.85 -10.83 49.63
C ALA A 13 14.82 -11.80 49.00
N ARG A 14 15.06 -13.11 49.07
CA ARG A 14 14.61 -14.09 50.08
C ARG A 14 13.28 -14.74 49.72
N ALA A 15 13.39 -15.99 49.31
CA ALA A 15 12.31 -16.97 49.23
C ALA A 15 11.70 -17.23 50.61
N ARG A 16 10.38 -17.46 50.64
CA ARG A 16 9.69 -18.14 51.74
C ARG A 16 8.93 -19.33 51.16
N LEU A 17 9.34 -20.52 51.60
CA LEU A 17 8.53 -21.74 51.56
C LEU A 17 7.31 -21.54 52.48
N VAL A 18 6.14 -21.92 51.98
CA VAL A 18 5.00 -22.33 52.82
C VAL A 18 4.49 -23.65 52.23
N SER A 19 4.64 -24.72 52.99
CA SER A 19 3.94 -25.99 52.80
C SER A 19 2.64 -25.94 53.58
N MET A 20 1.52 -26.37 52.98
CA MET A 20 0.48 -27.20 53.62
C MET A 20 -0.71 -27.40 52.67
N GLY A 21 -1.29 -28.61 52.71
CA GLY A 21 -2.70 -28.82 52.35
C GLY A 21 -2.95 -29.67 51.12
N LEU A 22 -2.69 -30.97 51.22
CA LEU A 22 -3.22 -31.98 50.31
C LEU A 22 -4.70 -32.20 50.68
N ALA A 23 -5.65 -31.81 49.81
CA ALA A 23 -7.06 -32.17 49.92
C ALA A 23 -7.45 -33.00 48.70
N LEU A 24 -7.81 -34.26 48.98
CA LEU A 24 -8.19 -35.29 48.03
C LEU A 24 -9.64 -35.02 47.58
N PHE A 25 -9.84 -34.64 46.32
CA PHE A 25 -11.16 -34.68 45.67
C PHE A 25 -11.11 -35.71 44.54
N ALA A 26 -11.82 -36.82 44.74
CA ALA A 26 -12.06 -37.82 43.72
C ALA A 26 -13.20 -37.33 42.81
N THR A 27 -12.88 -37.00 41.56
CA THR A 27 -13.86 -36.79 40.49
C THR A 27 -13.93 -38.04 39.62
N LEU A 28 -15.13 -38.61 39.49
CA LEU A 28 -15.42 -39.69 38.54
C LEU A 28 -15.17 -39.20 37.11
N ALA A 29 -14.25 -39.85 36.40
CA ALA A 29 -14.11 -39.70 34.96
C ALA A 29 -15.09 -40.66 34.27
N ALA A 30 -16.12 -40.12 33.63
CA ALA A 30 -16.95 -40.87 32.69
C ALA A 30 -16.13 -41.08 31.41
N VAL A 31 -15.86 -42.35 31.08
CA VAL A 31 -15.21 -42.75 29.82
C VAL A 31 -16.25 -42.63 28.70
N ALA A 32 -16.20 -41.52 27.96
CA ALA A 32 -16.93 -41.38 26.71
C ALA A 32 -16.15 -42.08 25.59
N THR A 33 -16.74 -43.12 25.00
CA THR A 33 -16.22 -43.78 23.80
C THR A 33 -16.30 -42.83 22.60
N PRO A 34 -15.24 -42.63 21.81
CA PRO A 34 -15.31 -41.79 20.62
C PRO A 34 -16.13 -42.49 19.52
N SER A 35 -17.16 -41.80 19.02
CA SER A 35 -17.86 -42.19 17.79
C SER A 35 -16.93 -42.00 16.58
N PRO A 36 -16.99 -42.89 15.57
CA PRO A 36 -16.20 -42.73 14.36
C PRO A 36 -16.68 -41.50 13.57
N ALA A 37 -15.74 -40.61 13.25
CA ALA A 37 -15.98 -39.45 12.39
C ALA A 37 -16.34 -39.91 10.97
N ALA A 38 -17.46 -39.39 10.45
CA ALA A 38 -17.81 -39.56 9.04
C ALA A 38 -16.80 -38.82 8.15
N PRO A 39 -16.44 -39.38 6.97
CA PRO A 39 -15.48 -38.74 6.08
C PRO A 39 -16.09 -37.44 5.51
N SER A 40 -15.46 -36.31 5.83
CA SER A 40 -15.75 -35.02 5.20
C SER A 40 -15.24 -35.05 3.76
N GLY A 41 -16.17 -35.14 2.80
CA GLY A 41 -15.86 -34.93 1.39
C GLY A 41 -15.32 -33.51 1.12
N PRO A 42 -14.67 -33.28 -0.03
CA PRO A 42 -14.13 -31.97 -0.36
C PRO A 42 -15.27 -30.95 -0.46
N SER A 43 -15.25 -29.95 0.42
CA SER A 43 -16.11 -28.78 0.34
C SER A 43 -15.83 -28.07 -0.98
N ALA A 44 -16.81 -28.05 -1.89
CA ALA A 44 -16.77 -27.20 -3.07
C ALA A 44 -16.56 -25.74 -2.64
N PRO A 45 -15.79 -24.93 -3.39
CA PRO A 45 -15.59 -23.53 -3.04
C PRO A 45 -16.95 -22.83 -3.08
N ALA A 46 -17.29 -22.17 -1.97
CA ALA A 46 -18.44 -21.29 -1.90
C ALA A 46 -18.27 -20.23 -3.00
N VAL A 47 -19.18 -20.24 -3.97
CA VAL A 47 -19.32 -19.15 -4.94
C VAL A 47 -19.83 -17.95 -4.13
N HIS A 48 -18.94 -17.07 -3.68
CA HIS A 48 -19.30 -15.84 -2.99
C HIS A 48 -20.04 -14.94 -3.97
N LYS A 49 -21.36 -14.97 -3.88
CA LYS A 49 -22.29 -14.10 -4.60
C LYS A 49 -22.69 -12.96 -3.66
N ASP A 50 -21.70 -12.21 -3.18
CA ASP A 50 -21.91 -11.01 -2.37
C ASP A 50 -21.24 -9.84 -3.07
N THR A 51 -21.91 -9.26 -4.07
CA THR A 51 -21.50 -7.97 -4.63
C THR A 51 -22.01 -6.90 -3.66
N ALA A 52 -21.30 -6.72 -2.54
CA ALA A 52 -21.55 -5.58 -1.67
C ALA A 52 -21.59 -4.29 -2.52
N ALA A 53 -22.44 -3.33 -2.17
CA ALA A 53 -22.51 -2.10 -2.94
C ALA A 53 -21.19 -1.31 -2.86
N ARG A 54 -20.84 -0.60 -3.93
CA ARG A 54 -19.74 0.38 -3.92
C ARG A 54 -20.08 1.50 -2.95
N LEU A 55 -19.14 1.86 -2.08
CA LEU A 55 -19.24 3.04 -1.23
C LEU A 55 -18.94 4.27 -2.08
N VAL A 56 -19.88 5.21 -2.15
CA VAL A 56 -19.73 6.46 -2.92
C VAL A 56 -19.79 7.64 -1.96
N ILE A 57 -18.75 8.46 -1.93
CA ILE A 57 -18.60 9.62 -1.05
C ILE A 57 -18.46 10.86 -1.92
N THR A 58 -19.52 11.67 -1.98
CA THR A 58 -19.59 12.92 -2.78
C THR A 58 -19.71 14.16 -1.93
N LYS A 59 -19.55 14.03 -0.60
CA LYS A 59 -19.64 15.14 0.35
C LYS A 59 -18.50 15.06 1.33
N GLY A 60 -17.68 16.12 1.29
CA GLY A 60 -16.51 16.31 2.12
C GLY A 60 -16.80 16.99 3.46
N GLY A 61 -15.74 17.16 4.24
CA GLY A 61 -15.72 18.00 5.44
C GLY A 61 -15.08 19.37 5.17
N THR A 62 -14.35 19.87 6.16
CA THR A 62 -13.40 20.98 6.01
C THR A 62 -12.00 20.52 6.40
N ALA A 63 -10.97 21.32 6.10
CA ALA A 63 -9.59 21.02 6.51
C ALA A 63 -9.45 20.74 8.02
N GLU A 64 -10.20 21.47 8.87
CA GLU A 64 -10.18 21.29 10.32
C GLU A 64 -11.06 20.12 10.80
N HIS A 65 -12.09 19.79 10.01
CA HIS A 65 -13.12 18.80 10.34
C HIS A 65 -13.43 17.91 9.14
N PRO A 66 -12.49 17.04 8.73
CA PRO A 66 -12.70 16.18 7.57
C PRO A 66 -13.84 15.19 7.82
N ALA A 67 -14.53 14.81 6.75
CA ALA A 67 -15.55 13.77 6.79
C ALA A 67 -14.88 12.40 6.95
N VAL A 68 -15.09 11.73 8.09
CA VAL A 68 -14.44 10.45 8.39
C VAL A 68 -15.39 9.28 8.18
N HIS A 69 -15.04 8.40 7.25
CA HIS A 69 -15.74 7.18 6.90
C HIS A 69 -14.97 5.96 7.43
N ARG A 70 -15.43 5.40 8.54
CA ARG A 70 -14.81 4.23 9.20
C ARG A 70 -15.51 2.94 8.81
N GLY A 71 -14.76 2.01 8.21
CA GLY A 71 -15.24 0.70 7.81
C GLY A 71 -15.27 -0.32 8.94
N GLY A 72 -14.30 -0.28 9.86
CA GLY A 72 -14.22 -1.26 10.96
C GLY A 72 -14.11 -2.72 10.49
N GLY A 73 -13.54 -2.94 9.31
CA GLY A 73 -13.43 -4.22 8.63
C GLY A 73 -14.63 -4.61 7.76
N ARG A 74 -15.64 -3.72 7.62
CA ARG A 74 -16.81 -3.94 6.77
C ARG A 74 -16.41 -4.12 5.30
N THR A 75 -17.07 -5.05 4.63
CA THR A 75 -16.91 -5.29 3.19
C THR A 75 -17.79 -4.35 2.37
N VAL A 76 -17.23 -3.76 1.31
CA VAL A 76 -17.91 -2.96 0.29
C VAL A 76 -17.45 -3.42 -1.10
N GLY A 77 -18.23 -3.18 -2.15
CA GLY A 77 -17.90 -3.63 -3.53
C GLY A 77 -16.90 -2.75 -4.27
N GLY A 78 -16.36 -1.73 -3.60
CA GLY A 78 -15.51 -0.69 -4.15
C GLY A 78 -15.65 0.58 -3.33
N ILE A 79 -14.78 1.56 -3.57
CA ILE A 79 -14.84 2.88 -2.92
C ILE A 79 -14.59 3.96 -3.97
N THR A 80 -15.53 4.89 -4.15
CA THR A 80 -15.32 6.14 -4.90
C THR A 80 -15.42 7.32 -3.94
N VAL A 81 -14.44 8.21 -4.00
CA VAL A 81 -14.44 9.52 -3.33
C VAL A 81 -14.34 10.60 -4.40
N GLU A 82 -15.33 11.47 -4.43
CA GLU A 82 -15.41 12.66 -5.31
C GLU A 82 -15.75 13.86 -4.41
N ALA A 83 -14.82 14.21 -3.53
CA ALA A 83 -14.99 15.25 -2.52
C ALA A 83 -13.65 15.56 -1.83
N ASP A 84 -13.57 16.76 -1.25
CA ASP A 84 -12.40 17.21 -0.50
C ASP A 84 -12.52 16.89 0.99
N HIS A 85 -11.40 16.90 1.72
CA HIS A 85 -11.35 16.75 3.18
C HIS A 85 -12.04 15.46 3.65
N VAL A 86 -11.63 14.32 3.09
CA VAL A 86 -12.21 13.01 3.37
C VAL A 86 -11.16 12.08 3.98
N VAL A 87 -11.55 11.33 5.01
CA VAL A 87 -10.78 10.19 5.50
C VAL A 87 -11.57 8.91 5.31
N VAL A 88 -11.04 7.97 4.53
CA VAL A 88 -11.63 6.63 4.35
C VAL A 88 -10.71 5.57 4.94
N GLU A 89 -11.20 4.84 5.94
CA GLU A 89 -10.37 3.90 6.68
C GLU A 89 -11.00 2.56 7.03
N GLY A 90 -10.19 1.50 7.00
CA GLY A 90 -10.54 0.21 7.58
C GLY A 90 -11.61 -0.58 6.83
N TYR A 91 -11.71 -0.46 5.51
CA TYR A 91 -12.63 -1.26 4.69
C TYR A 91 -11.97 -2.51 4.11
N ARG A 92 -12.80 -3.50 3.79
CA ARG A 92 -12.45 -4.62 2.91
C ARG A 92 -13.15 -4.45 1.57
N VAL A 93 -12.40 -4.59 0.49
CA VAL A 93 -12.87 -4.45 -0.88
C VAL A 93 -12.46 -5.72 -1.61
N ASP A 94 -13.34 -6.72 -1.60
CA ASP A 94 -13.04 -8.04 -2.18
C ASP A 94 -13.68 -8.20 -3.55
N ARG A 95 -12.85 -8.56 -4.53
CA ARG A 95 -13.19 -8.73 -5.94
C ARG A 95 -14.00 -7.56 -6.52
N PRO A 96 -13.60 -6.29 -6.29
CA PRO A 96 -14.32 -5.15 -6.85
C PRO A 96 -14.23 -5.14 -8.37
N GLU A 97 -15.22 -4.52 -9.02
CA GLU A 97 -15.00 -3.98 -10.36
C GLU A 97 -13.91 -2.92 -10.25
N ALA A 98 -12.91 -2.99 -11.15
CA ALA A 98 -11.76 -2.10 -11.10
C ALA A 98 -12.13 -0.66 -11.51
N PRO A 99 -11.52 0.37 -10.89
CA PRO A 99 -10.55 0.26 -9.79
C PRO A 99 -11.21 -0.09 -8.45
N GLY A 100 -10.48 -0.79 -7.58
CA GLY A 100 -10.97 -1.14 -6.25
C GLY A 100 -11.29 0.07 -5.38
N ILE A 101 -10.41 1.07 -5.39
CA ILE A 101 -10.61 2.38 -4.77
C ILE A 101 -10.32 3.45 -5.83
N GLU A 102 -11.11 4.50 -5.87
CA GLU A 102 -10.89 5.67 -6.72
C GLU A 102 -11.11 6.92 -5.90
N ILE A 103 -10.15 7.84 -5.92
CA ILE A 103 -10.25 9.12 -5.21
C ILE A 103 -9.92 10.27 -6.16
N THR A 104 -10.79 11.29 -6.15
CA THR A 104 -10.59 12.55 -6.86
C THR A 104 -11.05 13.69 -5.94
N GLY A 105 -10.16 14.65 -5.69
CA GLY A 105 -10.37 15.78 -4.80
C GLY A 105 -9.13 16.08 -3.96
N ASP A 106 -9.25 17.01 -3.02
CA ASP A 106 -8.12 17.52 -2.24
C ASP A 106 -8.20 17.13 -0.75
N ASP A 107 -7.05 17.00 -0.08
CA ASP A 107 -6.93 16.63 1.34
C ASP A 107 -7.68 15.33 1.67
N ILE A 108 -7.42 14.29 0.87
CA ILE A 108 -8.00 12.96 1.05
C ILE A 108 -6.98 12.03 1.72
N THR A 109 -7.40 11.33 2.76
CA THR A 109 -6.64 10.23 3.37
C THR A 109 -7.33 8.89 3.15
N VAL A 110 -6.68 7.97 2.45
CA VAL A 110 -7.09 6.56 2.30
C VAL A 110 -6.13 5.70 3.09
N ARG A 111 -6.61 5.05 4.16
CA ARG A 111 -5.73 4.27 5.02
C ARG A 111 -6.29 2.99 5.60
N ASP A 112 -5.40 2.05 5.88
CA ASP A 112 -5.73 0.80 6.58
C ASP A 112 -6.85 -0.01 5.87
N ASN A 113 -7.02 0.16 4.56
CA ASN A 113 -7.97 -0.60 3.74
C ASN A 113 -7.31 -1.85 3.15
N THR A 114 -8.12 -2.85 2.81
CA THR A 114 -7.67 -4.04 2.07
C THR A 114 -8.44 -4.17 0.76
N VAL A 115 -7.74 -4.20 -0.36
CA VAL A 115 -8.29 -4.47 -1.70
C VAL A 115 -7.77 -5.82 -2.18
N SER A 116 -8.64 -6.70 -2.65
CA SER A 116 -8.23 -8.02 -3.16
C SER A 116 -8.89 -8.40 -4.47
N HIS A 117 -8.06 -8.79 -5.44
CA HIS A 117 -8.46 -9.34 -6.74
C HIS A 117 -9.45 -8.48 -7.53
N PRO A 118 -9.17 -7.17 -7.74
CA PRO A 118 -9.96 -6.35 -8.68
C PRO A 118 -10.09 -7.04 -10.05
N HIS A 119 -11.19 -6.78 -10.74
CA HIS A 119 -11.51 -7.39 -12.03
C HIS A 119 -12.26 -6.43 -12.95
N GLY A 120 -12.27 -6.72 -14.26
CA GLY A 120 -12.74 -5.75 -15.24
C GLY A 120 -11.78 -4.57 -15.36
N GLY A 121 -12.05 -3.66 -16.30
CA GLY A 121 -11.13 -2.55 -16.63
C GLY A 121 -9.68 -3.03 -16.79
N ASP A 122 -8.74 -2.23 -16.30
CA ASP A 122 -7.32 -2.62 -16.24
C ASP A 122 -7.03 -3.62 -15.13
N GLY A 123 -7.82 -3.60 -14.05
CA GLY A 123 -7.62 -4.44 -12.87
C GLY A 123 -6.90 -3.73 -11.74
N ASP A 124 -6.95 -2.40 -11.67
CA ASP A 124 -6.18 -1.64 -10.68
C ASP A 124 -6.72 -1.74 -9.26
N GLY A 125 -5.80 -1.66 -8.31
CA GLY A 125 -6.11 -1.62 -6.89
C GLY A 125 -6.71 -0.27 -6.46
N LEU A 126 -6.02 0.81 -6.79
CA LEU A 126 -6.38 2.17 -6.38
C LEU A 126 -5.99 3.20 -7.46
N ARG A 127 -6.92 4.08 -7.84
CA ARG A 127 -6.66 5.26 -8.67
C ARG A 127 -6.82 6.55 -7.88
N PHE A 128 -6.00 7.56 -8.15
CA PHE A 128 -6.01 8.81 -7.37
C PHE A 128 -5.66 10.06 -8.17
N PHE A 129 -6.33 11.17 -7.87
CA PHE A 129 -6.15 12.47 -8.51
C PHE A 129 -6.43 13.61 -7.53
N GLY A 130 -5.71 14.73 -7.67
CA GLY A 130 -5.87 15.93 -6.84
C GLY A 130 -4.68 16.25 -5.94
N ASP A 131 -4.91 17.05 -4.90
CA ASP A 131 -3.85 17.68 -4.11
C ASP A 131 -3.90 17.28 -2.62
N ASP A 132 -2.73 17.26 -1.95
CA ASP A 132 -2.59 16.88 -0.54
C ASP A 132 -3.15 15.49 -0.19
N LEU A 133 -2.85 14.49 -1.02
CA LEU A 133 -3.33 13.12 -0.86
C LEU A 133 -2.45 12.30 0.09
N LYS A 134 -3.07 11.45 0.91
CA LYS A 134 -2.38 10.52 1.83
C LYS A 134 -2.90 9.11 1.64
N ILE A 135 -2.09 8.24 1.02
CA ILE A 135 -2.39 6.83 0.80
C ILE A 135 -1.51 6.01 1.73
N GLN A 136 -2.07 5.50 2.83
CA GLN A 136 -1.27 4.98 3.95
C GLN A 136 -1.68 3.59 4.43
N ARG A 137 -0.73 2.67 4.58
CA ARG A 137 -0.94 1.35 5.22
C ARG A 137 -2.09 0.53 4.61
N ASN A 138 -2.39 0.72 3.33
CA ASN A 138 -3.33 -0.12 2.62
C ASN A 138 -2.63 -1.43 2.20
N THR A 139 -3.41 -2.51 2.11
CA THR A 139 -2.95 -3.77 1.51
C THR A 139 -3.74 -4.01 0.24
N LEU A 140 -3.07 -4.02 -0.90
CA LEU A 140 -3.68 -4.27 -2.20
C LEU A 140 -3.03 -5.52 -2.78
N LYS A 141 -3.85 -6.50 -3.16
CA LYS A 141 -3.34 -7.79 -3.61
C LYS A 141 -4.08 -8.40 -4.78
N GLY A 142 -3.34 -9.12 -5.61
CA GLY A 142 -3.90 -9.95 -6.68
C GLY A 142 -4.35 -9.15 -7.91
N MET A 143 -3.67 -8.05 -8.21
CA MET A 143 -3.85 -7.27 -9.44
C MET A 143 -3.30 -8.11 -10.60
N SER A 144 -4.14 -8.41 -11.59
CA SER A 144 -3.82 -9.36 -12.65
C SER A 144 -4.02 -8.76 -14.03
N ASN A 145 -3.03 -8.94 -14.91
CA ASN A 145 -3.09 -8.47 -16.30
C ASN A 145 -4.02 -9.32 -17.18
N ARG A 146 -5.02 -9.97 -16.59
CA ARG A 146 -6.02 -10.76 -17.32
C ARG A 146 -6.91 -9.86 -18.18
N TYR A 147 -7.14 -8.61 -17.75
CA TYR A 147 -8.09 -7.69 -18.37
C TYR A 147 -7.44 -6.42 -18.93
N GLY A 148 -6.31 -5.99 -18.37
CA GLY A 148 -5.51 -4.88 -18.89
C GLY A 148 -4.16 -4.76 -18.18
N HIS A 149 -3.66 -3.54 -18.01
CA HIS A 149 -2.42 -3.25 -17.29
C HIS A 149 -2.71 -2.98 -15.82
N ALA A 150 -2.79 -4.05 -15.01
CA ALA A 150 -3.28 -3.98 -13.64
C ALA A 150 -2.20 -3.48 -12.66
N ASP A 151 -2.26 -2.20 -12.31
CA ASP A 151 -1.38 -1.57 -11.34
C ASP A 151 -1.94 -1.65 -9.91
N CYS A 152 -1.04 -1.67 -8.93
CA CYS A 152 -1.47 -1.59 -7.54
C CYS A 152 -2.05 -0.21 -7.23
N MET A 153 -1.37 0.85 -7.64
CA MET A 153 -1.78 2.24 -7.51
C MET A 153 -1.45 2.97 -8.81
N GLN A 154 -2.37 3.78 -9.32
CA GLN A 154 -2.19 4.46 -10.59
C GLN A 154 -2.76 5.88 -10.61
N THR A 155 -2.03 6.81 -11.20
CA THR A 155 -2.62 7.98 -11.90
C THR A 155 -2.46 7.74 -13.40
N PHE A 156 -3.20 8.45 -14.24
CA PHE A 156 -2.99 8.45 -15.68
C PHE A 156 -3.11 9.89 -16.20
N ALA A 157 -2.63 10.13 -17.40
CA ALA A 157 -2.75 11.44 -18.04
C ALA A 157 -3.79 11.38 -19.17
N ASP A 158 -5.01 11.81 -18.88
CA ASP A 158 -6.05 12.09 -19.89
C ASP A 158 -6.75 13.41 -19.53
N ASP A 159 -8.03 13.39 -19.18
CA ASP A 159 -8.82 14.54 -18.72
C ASP A 159 -8.84 14.69 -17.18
N THR A 160 -7.93 13.99 -16.49
CA THR A 160 -7.86 13.94 -15.04
C THR A 160 -7.01 15.06 -14.44
N PRO A 161 -7.37 15.59 -13.25
CA PRO A 161 -6.55 16.57 -12.57
C PRO A 161 -5.13 16.07 -12.27
N PRO A 162 -4.09 16.92 -12.37
CA PRO A 162 -2.74 16.56 -11.97
C PRO A 162 -2.69 16.25 -10.47
N SER A 163 -1.78 15.37 -10.07
CA SER A 163 -1.61 14.99 -8.66
C SER A 163 -0.47 15.74 -7.98
N ARG A 164 -0.72 16.33 -6.81
CA ARG A 164 0.28 17.13 -6.08
C ARG A 164 0.33 16.79 -4.59
N ARG A 165 1.52 16.95 -3.99
CA ARG A 165 1.76 16.75 -2.55
C ARG A 165 1.21 15.41 -2.04
N VAL A 166 1.56 14.34 -2.77
CA VAL A 166 1.05 12.99 -2.51
C VAL A 166 1.99 12.23 -1.58
N LEU A 167 1.48 11.76 -0.44
CA LEU A 167 2.17 10.83 0.45
C LEU A 167 1.67 9.40 0.23
N ILE A 168 2.54 8.52 -0.24
CA ILE A 168 2.30 7.07 -0.36
C ILE A 168 3.20 6.36 0.65
N GLU A 169 2.62 5.90 1.76
CA GLU A 169 3.39 5.39 2.89
C GLU A 169 2.92 4.05 3.43
N GLY A 170 3.85 3.10 3.62
CA GLY A 170 3.58 1.90 4.40
C GLY A 170 2.58 0.94 3.76
N ASN A 171 2.26 1.12 2.47
CA ASN A 171 1.34 0.27 1.75
C ASN A 171 2.03 -1.05 1.36
N ARG A 172 1.23 -2.11 1.24
CA ARG A 172 1.67 -3.40 0.70
C ARG A 172 0.96 -3.68 -0.61
N CYS A 173 1.72 -3.68 -1.69
CA CYS A 173 1.31 -4.23 -2.99
C CYS A 173 1.85 -5.66 -3.08
N GLU A 174 0.93 -6.61 -3.05
CA GLU A 174 1.23 -8.04 -3.10
C GLU A 174 0.68 -8.61 -4.39
N ASP A 175 1.38 -9.57 -4.97
CA ASP A 175 0.86 -10.34 -6.08
C ASP A 175 0.37 -9.46 -7.26
N THR A 176 1.14 -8.41 -7.56
CA THR A 176 0.81 -7.40 -8.59
C THR A 176 1.48 -7.80 -9.90
N ASP A 177 0.70 -8.04 -10.95
CA ASP A 177 1.26 -8.39 -12.26
C ASP A 177 2.02 -7.20 -12.88
N ASN A 178 1.44 -6.00 -12.88
CA ASN A 178 2.09 -4.80 -13.42
C ASN A 178 2.87 -4.01 -12.34
N MET A 179 2.68 -2.71 -12.21
CA MET A 179 3.49 -1.84 -11.34
C MET A 179 2.88 -1.68 -9.95
N CYS A 180 3.75 -1.45 -8.95
CA CYS A 180 3.35 -1.03 -7.61
C CYS A 180 2.79 0.39 -7.62
N LEU A 181 3.37 1.25 -8.45
CA LEU A 181 2.90 2.61 -8.71
C LEU A 181 3.21 2.97 -10.15
N MET A 182 2.18 3.37 -10.89
CA MET A 182 2.31 4.17 -12.10
C MET A 182 1.85 5.58 -11.76
N ALA A 183 2.72 6.57 -11.95
CA ALA A 183 2.38 7.97 -11.72
C ALA A 183 2.71 8.78 -12.97
N GLU A 184 1.66 9.28 -13.60
CA GLU A 184 1.68 10.03 -14.84
C GLU A 184 1.27 11.49 -14.59
N GLY A 185 1.94 12.40 -15.30
CA GLY A 185 1.65 13.82 -15.34
C GLY A 185 1.03 14.25 -16.68
N PRO A 186 0.35 15.41 -16.69
CA PRO A 186 -0.45 15.83 -17.85
C PRO A 186 0.35 16.07 -19.14
N ASN A 187 1.69 16.08 -19.10
CA ASN A 187 2.56 16.28 -20.26
C ASN A 187 3.31 15.00 -20.69
N ASP A 188 2.88 13.81 -20.28
CA ASP A 188 3.51 12.54 -20.65
C ASP A 188 3.32 12.15 -22.14
N GLY A 189 2.33 12.74 -22.80
CA GLY A 189 1.99 12.51 -24.20
C GLY A 189 0.56 12.02 -24.42
N GLU A 190 -0.09 11.48 -23.38
CA GLU A 190 -1.50 11.10 -23.38
C GLU A 190 -2.37 12.19 -22.73
N GLY A 191 -1.79 12.99 -21.82
CA GLY A 191 -2.50 14.05 -21.10
C GLY A 191 -2.87 15.30 -21.88
N ASP A 192 -3.71 16.13 -21.25
CA ASP A 192 -4.22 17.40 -21.78
C ASP A 192 -3.20 18.57 -21.71
N GLY A 193 -2.02 18.35 -21.13
CA GLY A 193 -0.97 19.36 -20.92
C GLY A 193 -1.30 20.41 -19.84
N HIS A 194 -2.36 20.23 -19.06
CA HIS A 194 -2.81 21.22 -18.08
C HIS A 194 -2.37 20.88 -16.65
N GLY A 195 -1.47 21.72 -16.13
CA GLY A 195 -0.98 21.63 -14.76
C GLY A 195 0.33 20.86 -14.67
N VAL A 196 0.65 20.37 -13.46
CA VAL A 196 1.92 19.69 -13.16
C VAL A 196 1.65 18.67 -12.07
N THR A 197 2.06 17.43 -12.29
CA THR A 197 2.09 16.39 -11.25
C THR A 197 3.41 16.50 -10.49
N SER A 198 3.37 16.67 -9.16
CA SER A 198 4.59 16.98 -8.39
C SER A 198 4.55 16.61 -6.91
N ASP A 199 5.73 16.62 -6.29
CA ASP A 199 5.94 16.58 -4.84
C ASP A 199 5.41 15.29 -4.20
N PHE A 200 5.72 14.16 -4.83
CA PHE A 200 5.41 12.84 -4.32
C PHE A 200 6.41 12.43 -3.24
N THR A 201 5.93 11.84 -2.15
CA THR A 201 6.73 11.12 -1.17
C THR A 201 6.28 9.67 -1.13
N VAL A 202 7.10 8.78 -1.66
CA VAL A 202 6.85 7.33 -1.70
C VAL A 202 7.81 6.65 -0.73
N ARG A 203 7.31 6.24 0.45
CA ARG A 203 8.19 5.70 1.49
C ARG A 203 7.67 4.49 2.24
N ASN A 204 8.60 3.61 2.62
CA ASN A 204 8.34 2.42 3.43
C ASN A 204 7.25 1.49 2.86
N ASN A 205 7.06 1.47 1.54
CA ASN A 205 6.11 0.58 0.88
C ASN A 205 6.76 -0.76 0.55
N HIS A 206 5.94 -1.80 0.40
CA HIS A 206 6.36 -3.11 -0.08
C HIS A 206 5.77 -3.37 -1.47
N CYS A 207 6.62 -3.53 -2.48
CA CYS A 207 6.23 -3.57 -3.89
C CYS A 207 6.59 -4.90 -4.55
N ALA A 208 5.70 -5.89 -4.49
CA ALA A 208 5.91 -7.21 -5.08
C ALA A 208 5.33 -7.34 -6.50
N THR A 209 5.96 -6.63 -7.45
CA THR A 209 5.69 -6.71 -8.90
C THR A 209 6.16 -8.03 -9.51
N ARG A 210 5.38 -8.61 -10.42
CA ARG A 210 5.65 -9.94 -11.01
C ARG A 210 6.04 -9.93 -12.48
N LYS A 211 5.45 -9.06 -13.31
CA LYS A 211 5.59 -9.11 -14.77
C LYS A 211 6.12 -7.81 -15.39
N ALA A 212 5.79 -6.64 -14.84
CA ALA A 212 6.32 -5.38 -15.34
C ALA A 212 7.86 -5.32 -15.27
N SER A 213 8.46 -4.47 -16.11
CA SER A 213 9.90 -4.22 -16.13
C SER A 213 10.39 -3.33 -14.98
N GLN A 214 9.48 -2.67 -14.27
CA GLN A 214 9.73 -1.81 -13.11
C GLN A 214 8.64 -1.94 -12.06
N ALA A 215 8.96 -1.61 -10.81
CA ALA A 215 8.00 -1.61 -9.72
C ALA A 215 7.35 -0.24 -9.53
N LEU A 216 8.12 0.84 -9.64
CA LEU A 216 7.60 2.22 -9.66
C LEU A 216 7.94 2.83 -11.01
N MET A 217 6.99 3.55 -11.59
CA MET A 217 7.18 4.34 -12.80
C MET A 217 6.65 5.74 -12.58
N PHE A 218 7.43 6.74 -13.01
CA PHE A 218 7.07 8.14 -13.00
C PHE A 218 7.29 8.72 -14.39
N GLU A 219 6.22 9.28 -14.96
CA GLU A 219 6.21 9.96 -16.26
C GLU A 219 5.65 11.38 -16.04
N ASP A 220 6.40 12.43 -16.40
CA ASP A 220 6.05 13.83 -16.10
C ASP A 220 5.74 14.14 -14.61
N VAL A 221 6.48 13.53 -13.68
CA VAL A 221 6.33 13.80 -12.24
C VAL A 221 7.57 14.47 -11.64
N ARG A 222 7.38 15.66 -11.06
CA ARG A 222 8.49 16.45 -10.51
C ARG A 222 8.66 16.27 -9.01
N ASN A 223 9.90 16.35 -8.52
CA ASN A 223 10.26 16.39 -7.10
C ASN A 223 9.81 15.15 -6.29
N THR A 224 9.92 13.95 -6.86
CA THR A 224 9.57 12.71 -6.16
C THR A 224 10.66 12.30 -5.17
N THR A 225 10.31 12.07 -3.90
CA THR A 225 11.18 11.42 -2.91
C THR A 225 10.80 9.95 -2.73
N ILE A 226 11.72 9.02 -2.99
CA ILE A 226 11.50 7.57 -2.96
C ILE A 226 12.45 6.93 -1.94
N THR A 227 11.95 6.59 -0.75
CA THR A 227 12.83 6.16 0.36
C THR A 227 12.33 4.97 1.17
N GLY A 228 13.25 4.09 1.58
CA GLY A 228 12.94 3.00 2.51
C GLY A 228 11.97 1.94 1.97
N ASN A 229 11.70 1.92 0.66
CA ASN A 229 10.79 0.95 0.06
C ASN A 229 11.47 -0.42 -0.08
N THR A 230 10.68 -1.49 -0.10
CA THR A 230 11.16 -2.85 -0.31
C THR A 230 10.66 -3.39 -1.65
N PHE A 231 11.60 -3.81 -2.49
CA PHE A 231 11.36 -4.41 -3.81
C PHE A 231 11.80 -5.89 -3.79
N PRO A 232 10.96 -6.81 -3.32
CA PRO A 232 11.33 -8.21 -3.07
C PRO A 232 11.40 -9.08 -4.34
N ALA A 233 10.80 -8.63 -5.44
CA ALA A 233 10.71 -9.36 -6.70
C ALA A 233 11.74 -8.85 -7.72
N GLY A 234 11.80 -9.44 -8.92
CA GLY A 234 12.82 -9.16 -9.92
C GLY A 234 12.31 -8.60 -11.24
N PRO A 235 11.59 -7.46 -11.25
CA PRO A 235 11.53 -6.65 -12.47
C PRO A 235 12.96 -6.29 -12.92
N HIS A 236 13.13 -5.83 -14.16
CA HIS A 236 14.45 -5.47 -14.68
C HIS A 236 15.13 -4.41 -13.80
N HIS A 237 14.36 -3.43 -13.34
CA HIS A 237 14.79 -2.37 -12.44
C HIS A 237 13.71 -2.02 -11.41
N ALA A 238 14.04 -1.29 -10.34
CA ALA A 238 13.05 -0.97 -9.30
C ALA A 238 12.21 0.27 -9.66
N ILE A 239 12.87 1.33 -10.14
CA ILE A 239 12.30 2.66 -10.29
C ILE A 239 12.60 3.19 -11.70
N GLY A 240 11.58 3.44 -12.50
CA GLY A 240 11.68 4.14 -13.78
C GLY A 240 11.33 5.62 -13.63
N LEU A 241 12.17 6.50 -14.18
CA LEU A 241 11.99 7.94 -14.24
C LEU A 241 12.07 8.39 -15.71
N ALA A 242 10.94 8.79 -16.27
CA ALA A 242 10.81 9.15 -17.67
C ALA A 242 10.06 10.47 -17.88
N ILE A 243 10.15 10.99 -19.10
CA ILE A 243 9.31 12.07 -19.64
C ILE A 243 9.28 13.30 -18.72
N GLY A 244 10.45 13.86 -18.43
CA GLY A 244 10.56 15.10 -17.64
C GLY A 244 10.35 14.94 -16.13
N SER A 245 10.43 13.70 -15.61
CA SER A 245 10.32 13.40 -14.17
C SER A 245 11.56 13.86 -13.38
N THR A 246 11.70 15.17 -13.23
CA THR A 246 12.90 15.86 -12.73
C THR A 246 12.89 16.06 -11.22
N GLY A 247 14.07 16.26 -10.63
CA GLY A 247 14.20 16.55 -9.20
C GLY A 247 13.95 15.36 -8.28
N ALA A 248 14.00 14.14 -8.79
CA ALA A 248 13.76 12.95 -7.98
C ALA A 248 14.91 12.67 -7.00
N HIS A 249 14.58 12.28 -5.76
CA HIS A 249 15.52 11.88 -4.72
C HIS A 249 15.25 10.42 -4.30
N VAL A 250 16.25 9.55 -4.43
CA VAL A 250 16.15 8.11 -4.18
C VAL A 250 17.18 7.69 -3.13
N ASP A 251 16.73 7.12 -2.00
CA ASP A 251 17.64 6.69 -0.93
C ASP A 251 17.09 5.53 -0.07
N GLY A 252 18.00 4.70 0.45
CA GLY A 252 17.68 3.74 1.50
C GLY A 252 16.69 2.62 1.14
N ASN A 253 16.45 2.34 -0.13
CA ASN A 253 15.55 1.24 -0.53
C ASN A 253 16.23 -0.13 -0.39
N THR A 254 15.43 -1.16 -0.11
CA THR A 254 15.86 -2.56 -0.12
C THR A 254 15.47 -3.20 -1.44
N VAL A 255 16.46 -3.48 -2.27
CA VAL A 255 16.28 -4.01 -3.63
C VAL A 255 16.71 -5.47 -3.69
N SER A 256 15.85 -6.33 -4.26
CA SER A 256 16.17 -7.73 -4.52
C SER A 256 17.43 -7.86 -5.40
N PRO A 257 18.34 -8.81 -5.13
CA PRO A 257 19.54 -9.01 -5.94
C PRO A 257 19.25 -9.51 -7.38
N ARG A 258 17.97 -9.79 -7.69
CA ARG A 258 17.51 -10.15 -9.04
C ARG A 258 17.17 -8.94 -9.91
N ILE A 259 17.10 -7.75 -9.33
CA ILE A 259 16.89 -6.49 -10.04
C ILE A 259 18.26 -6.00 -10.53
N THR A 260 18.39 -5.67 -11.81
CA THR A 260 19.67 -5.33 -12.45
C THR A 260 20.24 -4.01 -11.94
N TYR A 261 19.38 -3.02 -11.77
CA TYR A 261 19.73 -1.72 -11.20
C TYR A 261 18.53 -1.11 -10.49
N GLU A 262 18.78 -0.27 -9.48
CA GLU A 262 17.69 0.36 -8.72
C GLU A 262 16.92 1.38 -9.57
N VAL A 263 17.63 2.25 -10.29
CA VAL A 263 17.03 3.36 -11.03
C VAL A 263 17.34 3.31 -12.52
N GLY A 264 16.29 3.31 -13.34
CA GLY A 264 16.32 3.59 -14.78
C GLY A 264 15.87 5.03 -15.01
N ILE A 265 16.60 5.78 -15.84
CA ILE A 265 16.31 7.20 -16.06
C ILE A 265 16.61 7.62 -17.49
N ASP A 266 15.68 8.33 -18.12
CA ASP A 266 15.92 8.94 -19.42
C ASP A 266 16.66 10.29 -19.28
N SER A 267 17.15 10.85 -20.40
CA SER A 267 17.89 12.11 -20.37
C SER A 267 17.04 13.30 -19.91
N SER A 268 15.74 13.27 -20.14
CA SER A 268 14.83 14.37 -19.81
C SER A 268 14.57 14.47 -18.30
N SER A 269 14.73 13.36 -17.58
CA SER A 269 14.44 13.24 -16.15
C SER A 269 15.69 13.40 -15.27
N ARG A 270 16.89 13.41 -15.86
CA ARG A 270 18.18 13.59 -15.14
C ARG A 270 18.33 14.91 -14.37
N PRO A 271 17.83 16.07 -14.83
CA PRO A 271 18.01 17.32 -14.10
C PRO A 271 17.50 17.24 -12.65
N GLY A 272 18.38 17.56 -11.70
CA GLY A 272 18.06 17.57 -10.27
C GLY A 272 17.92 16.18 -9.63
N TYR A 273 18.21 15.09 -10.35
CA TYR A 273 18.20 13.75 -9.77
C TYR A 273 19.31 13.58 -8.73
N GLU A 274 18.95 13.02 -7.57
CA GLU A 274 19.85 12.67 -6.48
C GLU A 274 19.58 11.22 -6.03
N GLY A 275 20.56 10.33 -6.10
CA GLY A 275 20.38 8.93 -5.71
C GLY A 275 21.46 8.00 -6.25
N PRO A 276 21.22 6.67 -6.26
CA PRO A 276 22.12 5.68 -6.86
C PRO A 276 22.45 6.00 -8.33
N GLU A 277 23.61 5.55 -8.80
CA GLU A 277 23.96 5.69 -10.22
C GLU A 277 22.91 4.96 -11.09
N PRO A 278 22.26 5.66 -12.04
CA PRO A 278 21.28 5.03 -12.90
C PRO A 278 21.90 3.97 -13.80
N GLY A 279 21.26 2.80 -13.88
CA GLY A 279 21.83 1.65 -14.60
C GLY A 279 21.38 1.52 -16.07
N GLY A 280 20.38 2.28 -16.50
CA GLY A 280 19.86 2.18 -17.85
C GLY A 280 18.67 3.10 -18.12
N ALA A 281 17.96 2.78 -19.21
CA ALA A 281 16.68 3.39 -19.53
C ALA A 281 15.62 3.07 -18.45
N PRO A 282 14.60 3.93 -18.30
CA PRO A 282 13.41 3.62 -17.51
C PRO A 282 12.59 2.50 -18.16
#